data_AF-A0A0G0IXL9-F1
#
_entry.id   AF-A0A0G0IXL9-F1
#
_cell.length_a   1.000
_cell.length_b   1.000
_cell.length_c   1.000
_cell.angle_alpha   90.00
_cell.angle_beta   90.00
_cell.angle_gamma   90.00
#
_symmetry.space_group_name_H-M   'P 1'
#
loop_
_entity.id
_entity.type
_entity.pdbx_description
1 polymer ?
#
loop_
_entity_poly.entity_id
_entity_poly.type
_entity_poly.pdbx_seq_one_letter_code
_entity_poly.pdbx_strand_id
1 'polypeptide(L)'
;TVPFTTDNFACPATATCTPFMTMGPFLPTPDPTALKLLKSIFAQSYGIWRWNTTTSHYVPEVGDWTAPETICPSTIAPDSNARMDCAYAPTVSNVSVNATSTSDAKVYKSGFINFTFNSSVDSQQLPLVEYVVDWGDGGMTTVSGVQIMDQPNKEHPHSLYRLYDYWNLKALAGTPGTNISCDPTTLECTVKPSVRIKDNWGWCNGDTTGNRGVCSQFETSTQKVVVTAN
;
A
#
# COMPACT_ATOMS: atom_id res chain seq x y z
N THR A 1 -4.50 -13.53 -50.37
CA THR A 1 -3.51 -13.43 -49.28
C THR A 1 -2.67 -12.20 -49.54
N VAL A 2 -2.93 -11.12 -48.82
CA VAL A 2 -2.13 -9.89 -48.93
C VAL A 2 -0.81 -10.18 -48.21
N PRO A 3 0.35 -10.00 -48.86
CA PRO A 3 1.62 -10.19 -48.17
C PRO A 3 1.73 -9.12 -47.09
N PHE A 4 2.13 -9.50 -45.88
CA PHE A 4 2.60 -8.56 -44.89
C PHE A 4 3.85 -7.90 -45.46
N THR A 5 3.69 -6.72 -46.07
CA THR A 5 4.80 -5.83 -46.36
C THR A 5 5.35 -5.40 -45.01
N THR A 6 6.66 -5.59 -44.81
CA THR A 6 7.40 -5.03 -43.69
C THR A 6 7.40 -3.52 -43.85
N ASP A 7 6.32 -2.87 -43.44
CA ASP A 7 6.32 -1.43 -43.25
C ASP A 7 7.37 -1.16 -42.17
N ASN A 8 8.47 -0.55 -42.62
CA ASN A 8 9.51 -0.02 -41.75
C ASN A 8 8.84 1.01 -40.84
N PHE A 9 8.42 0.58 -39.65
CA PHE A 9 8.13 1.48 -38.54
C PHE A 9 9.44 2.20 -38.18
N ALA A 10 9.72 3.29 -38.89
CA ALA A 10 10.87 4.13 -38.62
C ALA A 10 10.61 4.82 -37.27
N CYS A 11 11.50 4.57 -36.31
CA CYS A 11 11.44 5.24 -35.03
C CYS A 11 11.59 6.75 -35.24
N PRO A 12 10.80 7.60 -34.57
CA PRO A 12 11.04 9.05 -34.57
C PRO A 12 12.49 9.33 -34.18
N ALA A 13 13.13 10.30 -34.85
CA ALA A 13 14.57 10.57 -34.67
C ALA A 13 14.98 10.92 -33.22
N THR A 14 14.02 11.28 -32.37
CA THR A 14 14.22 11.60 -30.95
C THR A 14 13.84 10.48 -30.00
N ALA A 15 13.42 9.31 -30.50
CA ALA A 15 12.94 8.19 -29.72
C ALA A 15 13.80 6.94 -29.96
N THR A 16 13.88 6.09 -28.94
CA THR A 16 14.50 4.75 -29.05
C THR A 16 13.37 3.73 -29.12
N CYS A 17 13.28 2.99 -30.22
CA CYS A 17 12.25 1.97 -30.40
C CYS A 17 12.83 0.59 -30.10
N THR A 18 12.27 -0.08 -29.10
CA THR A 18 12.52 -1.48 -28.82
C THR A 18 11.51 -2.34 -29.59
N PRO A 19 11.95 -3.19 -30.54
CA PRO A 19 11.04 -4.05 -31.27
C PRO A 19 10.32 -5.00 -30.30
N PHE A 20 8.99 -5.07 -30.38
CA PHE A 20 8.19 -5.91 -29.46
C PHE A 20 8.48 -7.41 -29.64
N MET A 21 8.82 -7.82 -30.86
CA MET A 21 9.23 -9.19 -31.19
C MET A 21 10.59 -9.17 -31.88
N THR A 22 11.47 -10.06 -31.44
CA THR A 22 12.70 -10.42 -32.13
C THR A 22 12.41 -11.59 -33.06
N MET A 23 12.70 -11.42 -34.36
CA MET A 23 12.55 -12.49 -35.34
C MET A 23 13.75 -13.44 -35.20
N GLY A 24 13.59 -14.51 -34.42
CA GLY A 24 14.54 -15.62 -34.36
C GLY A 24 14.27 -16.66 -35.46
N PRO A 25 15.22 -17.58 -35.74
CA PRO A 25 15.12 -18.55 -36.83
C PRO A 25 13.97 -19.57 -36.68
N PHE A 26 13.28 -19.62 -35.54
CA PHE A 26 12.28 -20.67 -35.26
C PHE A 26 10.92 -20.19 -34.74
N LEU A 27 10.69 -18.88 -34.53
CA LEU A 27 9.40 -18.18 -34.26
C LEU A 27 9.73 -16.77 -33.72
N PRO A 28 8.81 -15.77 -33.83
CA PRO A 28 9.03 -14.48 -33.19
C PRO A 28 8.97 -14.64 -31.67
N THR A 29 10.04 -14.25 -30.98
CA THR A 29 10.11 -14.25 -29.51
C THR A 29 9.93 -12.84 -28.98
N PRO A 30 9.13 -12.63 -27.92
CA PRO A 30 8.99 -11.31 -27.30
C PRO A 30 10.37 -10.79 -26.88
N ASP A 31 10.69 -9.54 -27.20
CA ASP A 31 11.90 -8.91 -26.68
C ASP A 31 11.75 -8.74 -25.15
N PRO A 32 12.69 -9.26 -24.32
CA PRO A 32 12.58 -9.16 -22.87
C PRO A 32 12.51 -7.72 -22.36
N THR A 33 13.13 -6.76 -23.06
CA THR A 33 13.11 -5.34 -22.70
C THR A 33 11.77 -4.71 -23.06
N ALA A 34 11.24 -5.01 -24.25
CA ALA A 34 9.91 -4.55 -24.66
C ALA A 34 8.81 -5.11 -23.76
N LEU A 35 8.94 -6.37 -23.31
CA LEU A 35 8.04 -6.97 -22.35
C LEU A 35 8.08 -6.25 -21.00
N LYS A 36 9.26 -5.92 -20.50
CA LYS A 36 9.42 -5.14 -19.26
C LYS A 36 8.84 -3.72 -19.39
N LEU A 37 9.09 -3.06 -20.53
CA LEU A 37 8.49 -1.75 -20.87
C LEU A 37 6.97 -1.83 -20.84
N LEU A 38 6.39 -2.84 -21.46
CA LEU A 38 4.94 -3.02 -21.46
C LEU A 38 4.40 -3.29 -20.06
N LYS A 39 5.10 -4.06 -19.21
CA LYS A 39 4.74 -4.25 -17.80
C LYS A 39 4.74 -2.95 -17.01
N SER A 40 5.70 -2.06 -17.27
CA SER A 40 5.80 -0.77 -16.56
C SER A 40 4.70 0.25 -16.91
N ILE A 41 3.92 -0.01 -17.97
CA ILE A 41 2.82 0.87 -18.39
C ILE A 41 1.53 0.56 -17.61
N PHE A 42 1.36 -0.66 -17.10
CA PHE A 42 0.12 -1.09 -16.45
C PHE A 42 0.37 -1.57 -15.02
N ALA A 43 -0.29 -0.93 -14.05
CA ALA A 43 -0.27 -1.32 -12.63
C ALA A 43 -0.73 -2.77 -12.38
N GLN A 44 -1.72 -3.20 -13.18
CA GLN A 44 -2.12 -4.59 -13.36
C GLN A 44 -2.51 -4.74 -14.82
N SER A 45 -1.99 -5.76 -15.50
CA SER A 45 -2.46 -6.11 -16.84
C SER A 45 -2.84 -7.59 -16.89
N TYR A 46 -3.90 -7.86 -17.64
CA TYR A 46 -4.26 -9.22 -18.00
C TYR A 46 -3.20 -9.69 -18.99
N GLY A 47 -2.44 -10.72 -18.62
CA GLY A 47 -1.24 -11.11 -19.36
C GLY A 47 -1.47 -11.47 -20.84
N ILE A 48 -0.40 -11.84 -21.54
CA ILE A 48 -0.52 -12.30 -22.92
C ILE A 48 -0.98 -13.75 -22.91
N TRP A 49 -2.11 -14.03 -23.55
CA TRP A 49 -2.70 -15.36 -23.66
C TRP A 49 -2.62 -15.85 -25.10
N ARG A 50 -2.20 -17.10 -25.29
CA ARG A 50 -2.33 -17.80 -26.58
C ARG A 50 -3.44 -18.82 -26.52
N TRP A 51 -4.12 -18.97 -27.64
CA TRP A 51 -5.04 -20.08 -27.83
C TRP A 51 -4.25 -21.38 -28.00
N ASN A 52 -4.44 -22.35 -27.11
CA ASN A 52 -3.88 -23.69 -27.28
C ASN A 52 -4.88 -24.56 -28.05
N THR A 53 -4.56 -24.88 -29.30
CA THR A 53 -5.43 -25.67 -30.19
C THR A 53 -5.57 -27.13 -29.75
N THR A 54 -4.60 -27.65 -28.98
CA THR A 54 -4.61 -29.04 -28.50
C THR A 54 -5.54 -29.19 -27.30
N THR A 55 -5.53 -28.21 -26.39
CA THR A 55 -6.33 -28.24 -25.17
C THR A 55 -7.61 -27.41 -25.24
N SER A 56 -7.83 -26.72 -26.37
CA SER A 56 -8.99 -25.85 -26.65
C SER A 56 -9.28 -24.82 -25.55
N HIS A 57 -8.22 -24.26 -24.96
CA HIS A 57 -8.33 -23.17 -23.99
C HIS A 57 -7.20 -22.17 -24.16
N TYR A 58 -7.41 -20.94 -23.68
CA TYR A 58 -6.35 -19.95 -23.57
C TYR A 58 -5.34 -20.37 -22.50
N VAL A 59 -4.06 -20.42 -22.87
CA VAL A 59 -2.94 -20.59 -21.94
C VAL A 59 -2.11 -19.31 -21.91
N PRO A 60 -1.53 -18.94 -20.76
CA PRO A 60 -0.62 -17.80 -20.71
C PRO A 60 0.59 -18.06 -21.63
N GLU A 61 0.92 -17.09 -22.48
CA GLU A 61 2.04 -17.16 -23.43
C GLU A 61 3.30 -16.49 -22.89
N VAL A 62 3.14 -15.38 -22.15
CA VAL A 62 4.28 -14.62 -21.64
C VAL A 62 4.02 -14.15 -20.21
N GLY A 63 4.76 -14.72 -19.26
CA GLY A 63 5.10 -14.19 -17.93
C GLY A 63 3.95 -13.85 -16.97
N ASP A 64 4.24 -13.81 -15.68
CA ASP A 64 3.31 -13.25 -14.71
C ASP A 64 3.27 -11.71 -14.88
N TRP A 65 2.08 -11.15 -15.10
CA TRP A 65 1.84 -9.70 -15.26
C TRP A 65 1.30 -9.07 -13.97
N THR A 66 1.48 -9.78 -12.86
CA THR A 66 1.27 -9.26 -11.53
C THR A 66 2.30 -8.17 -11.21
N ALA A 67 1.91 -7.25 -10.32
CA ALA A 67 2.86 -6.29 -9.76
C ALA A 67 4.08 -7.02 -9.16
N PRO A 68 5.27 -6.41 -9.16
CA PRO A 68 6.49 -7.04 -8.67
C PRO A 68 6.33 -7.59 -7.24
N GLU A 69 6.97 -8.72 -6.97
CA GLU A 69 7.02 -9.35 -5.64
C GLU A 69 8.24 -8.90 -4.81
N THR A 70 9.12 -8.07 -5.38
CA THR A 70 10.37 -7.62 -4.73
C THR A 70 10.30 -6.13 -4.42
N ILE A 71 10.82 -5.73 -3.26
CA ILE A 71 10.99 -4.32 -2.90
C ILE A 71 12.22 -3.74 -3.62
N CYS A 72 12.10 -2.52 -4.12
CA CYS A 72 13.19 -1.81 -4.77
C CYS A 72 14.31 -1.48 -3.77
N PRO A 73 15.58 -1.74 -4.12
CA PRO A 73 16.72 -1.20 -3.38
C PRO A 73 16.66 0.33 -3.34
N SER A 74 17.15 0.93 -2.24
CA SER A 74 17.23 2.40 -2.09
C SER A 74 18.15 3.09 -3.11
N THR A 75 18.96 2.32 -3.84
CA THR A 75 19.85 2.80 -4.91
C THR A 75 19.14 2.99 -6.25
N ILE A 76 17.94 2.41 -6.42
CA ILE A 76 17.13 2.60 -7.61
C ILE A 76 16.27 3.84 -7.40
N ALA A 77 16.33 4.79 -8.32
CA ALA A 77 15.46 5.96 -8.31
C ALA A 77 14.05 5.58 -8.76
N PRO A 78 12.99 6.17 -8.18
CA PRO A 78 11.60 5.84 -8.52
C PRO A 78 11.21 6.03 -9.99
N ASP A 79 11.92 6.90 -10.71
CA ASP A 79 11.72 7.23 -12.12
C ASP A 79 12.64 6.45 -13.07
N SER A 80 13.48 5.55 -12.55
CA SER A 80 14.44 4.83 -13.37
C SER A 80 13.82 3.61 -14.09
N ASN A 81 14.26 3.35 -15.32
CA ASN A 81 13.91 2.13 -16.05
C ASN A 81 14.42 0.85 -15.36
N ALA A 82 15.30 0.95 -14.36
CA ALA A 82 15.76 -0.20 -13.57
C ALA A 82 14.71 -0.67 -12.54
N ARG A 83 13.65 0.11 -12.33
CA ARG A 83 12.59 -0.15 -11.35
C ARG A 83 11.54 -1.18 -11.83
N MET A 84 11.59 -1.60 -13.08
CA MET A 84 10.58 -2.45 -13.72
C MET A 84 10.34 -3.81 -13.05
N ASP A 85 11.29 -4.26 -12.24
CA ASP A 85 11.25 -5.56 -11.56
C ASP A 85 10.99 -5.44 -10.05
N CYS A 86 10.66 -4.25 -9.54
CA CYS A 86 10.48 -4.02 -8.10
C CYS A 86 9.42 -2.96 -7.76
N ALA A 87 9.00 -2.93 -6.50
CA ALA A 87 8.00 -2.02 -5.96
C ALA A 87 8.54 -1.24 -4.76
N TYR A 88 8.00 -0.04 -4.49
CA TYR A 88 8.21 0.61 -3.19
C TYR A 88 7.05 0.26 -2.28
N ALA A 89 7.33 0.01 -1.00
CA ALA A 89 6.26 -0.10 -0.02
C ALA A 89 5.69 1.29 0.26
N PRO A 90 4.36 1.44 0.40
CA PRO A 90 3.78 2.71 0.81
C PRO A 90 4.28 3.07 2.21
N THR A 91 4.38 4.35 2.53
CA THR A 91 4.90 4.80 3.83
C THR A 91 3.83 5.58 4.60
N VAL A 92 3.84 5.39 5.92
CA VAL A 92 3.01 6.15 6.86
C VAL A 92 3.93 7.06 7.67
N SER A 93 3.50 8.30 7.90
CA SER A 93 4.24 9.26 8.71
C SER A 93 3.30 10.15 9.52
N ASN A 94 3.86 10.93 10.46
CA ASN A 94 3.13 11.91 11.29
C ASN A 94 1.93 11.33 12.05
N VAL A 95 2.00 10.07 12.47
CA VAL A 95 0.93 9.40 13.21
C VAL A 95 0.80 10.02 14.60
N SER A 96 -0.32 10.70 14.82
CA SER A 96 -0.54 11.51 16.02
C SER A 96 -1.99 11.50 16.48
N VAL A 97 -2.18 11.84 17.76
CA VAL A 97 -3.49 12.04 18.35
C VAL A 97 -3.67 13.51 18.73
N ASN A 98 -4.85 14.07 18.45
CA ASN A 98 -5.24 15.47 18.60
C ASN A 98 -4.30 16.46 17.90
N ALA A 99 -3.66 16.04 16.82
CA ALA A 99 -2.69 16.82 16.05
C ALA A 99 -1.51 17.38 16.88
N THR A 100 -1.24 16.81 18.07
CA THR A 100 -0.10 17.20 18.92
C THR A 100 0.97 16.11 18.87
N SER A 101 2.18 16.44 18.43
CA SER A 101 3.31 15.50 18.40
C SER A 101 4.07 15.40 19.73
N THR A 102 3.70 16.17 20.74
CA THR A 102 4.53 16.41 21.94
C THR A 102 3.94 15.90 23.24
N SER A 103 2.63 15.66 23.33
CA SER A 103 1.95 15.27 24.58
C SER A 103 0.86 14.25 24.36
N ASP A 104 0.66 13.39 25.35
CA ASP A 104 -0.46 12.44 25.36
C ASP A 104 -1.83 13.15 25.33
N ALA A 105 -2.77 12.57 24.59
CA ALA A 105 -4.12 13.06 24.47
C ALA A 105 -4.93 12.69 25.72
N LYS A 106 -5.34 13.68 26.51
CA LYS A 106 -6.12 13.47 27.74
C LYS A 106 -7.61 13.58 27.47
N VAL A 107 -8.36 12.59 27.94
CA VAL A 107 -9.82 12.53 27.85
C VAL A 107 -10.40 12.34 29.24
N TYR A 108 -11.39 13.16 29.59
CA TYR A 108 -12.04 13.11 30.89
C TYR A 108 -13.35 12.33 30.79
N LYS A 109 -13.46 11.20 31.51
CA LYS A 109 -14.58 10.23 31.50
C LYS A 109 -14.88 9.64 30.12
N SER A 110 -15.36 10.46 29.20
CA SER A 110 -15.64 10.11 27.81
C SER A 110 -15.35 11.28 26.88
N GLY A 111 -14.78 11.03 25.71
CA GLY A 111 -14.54 12.08 24.73
C GLY A 111 -13.97 11.59 23.41
N PHE A 112 -14.14 12.41 22.38
CA PHE A 112 -13.59 12.16 21.06
C PHE A 112 -12.11 12.54 21.03
N ILE A 113 -11.32 11.69 20.39
CA ILE A 113 -9.99 12.04 19.92
C ILE A 113 -9.98 12.15 18.41
N ASN A 114 -9.08 12.99 17.90
CA ASN A 114 -8.76 13.04 16.48
C ASN A 114 -7.47 12.24 16.25
N PHE A 115 -7.51 11.21 15.42
CA PHE A 115 -6.35 10.45 15.00
C PHE A 115 -5.96 10.85 13.58
N THR A 116 -4.72 11.27 13.41
CA THR A 116 -4.20 11.79 12.15
C THR A 116 -2.94 11.08 11.72
N PHE A 117 -2.81 10.85 10.42
CA PHE A 117 -1.61 10.31 9.80
C PHE A 117 -1.46 10.78 8.35
N ASN A 118 -0.23 10.80 7.87
CA ASN A 118 0.09 11.02 6.47
C ASN A 118 0.44 9.70 5.80
N SER A 119 0.18 9.63 4.50
CA SER A 119 0.53 8.49 3.66
C SER A 119 1.26 8.99 2.43
N SER A 120 2.32 8.30 2.01
CA SER A 120 3.00 8.55 0.74
C SER A 120 3.07 7.24 -0.03
N VAL A 121 2.56 7.24 -1.24
CA VAL A 121 2.57 6.08 -2.13
C VAL A 121 3.26 6.48 -3.42
N ASP A 122 3.95 5.53 -4.03
CA ASP A 122 4.52 5.79 -5.33
C ASP A 122 3.43 6.08 -6.37
N SER A 123 3.69 7.04 -7.27
CA SER A 123 2.70 7.48 -8.25
C SER A 123 2.22 6.37 -9.20
N GLN A 124 3.03 5.34 -9.45
CA GLN A 124 2.65 4.18 -10.27
C GLN A 124 1.84 3.13 -9.49
N GLN A 125 1.82 3.24 -8.16
CA GLN A 125 1.12 2.36 -7.21
C GLN A 125 -0.15 3.02 -6.64
N LEU A 126 -0.42 4.28 -7.02
CA LEU A 126 -1.66 4.95 -6.69
C LEU A 126 -2.84 4.32 -7.45
N PRO A 127 -4.03 4.25 -6.83
CA PRO A 127 -4.38 4.82 -5.52
C PRO A 127 -4.04 3.90 -4.33
N LEU A 128 -4.11 4.46 -3.12
CA LEU A 128 -4.32 3.62 -1.93
C LEU A 128 -5.66 2.90 -2.06
N VAL A 129 -5.69 1.62 -1.70
CA VAL A 129 -6.90 0.78 -1.80
C VAL A 129 -7.46 0.39 -0.44
N GLU A 130 -6.65 0.49 0.61
CA GLU A 130 -7.07 0.22 1.97
C GLU A 130 -6.22 0.99 2.99
N TYR A 131 -6.86 1.40 4.08
CA TYR A 131 -6.18 1.61 5.35
C TYR A 131 -6.98 0.98 6.49
N VAL A 132 -6.28 0.55 7.53
CA VAL A 132 -6.88 0.01 8.76
C VAL A 132 -6.29 0.73 9.95
N VAL A 133 -7.17 1.33 10.74
CA VAL A 133 -6.84 1.92 12.03
C VAL A 133 -7.22 0.93 13.13
N ASP A 134 -6.25 0.51 13.92
CA ASP A 134 -6.47 -0.19 15.17
C ASP A 134 -6.50 0.85 16.29
N TRP A 135 -7.64 0.94 16.98
CA TRP A 135 -7.84 1.90 18.06
C TRP A 135 -7.21 1.47 19.39
N GLY A 136 -6.66 0.26 19.47
CA GLY A 136 -6.06 -0.31 20.68
C GLY A 136 -7.11 -0.76 21.71
N ASP A 137 -8.39 -0.47 21.50
CA ASP A 137 -9.51 -0.95 22.33
C ASP A 137 -10.11 -2.27 21.82
N GLY A 138 -9.44 -2.93 20.87
CA GLY A 138 -9.94 -4.11 20.15
C GLY A 138 -10.88 -3.76 18.98
N GLY A 139 -11.28 -2.50 18.85
CA GLY A 139 -11.98 -1.97 17.69
C GLY A 139 -11.02 -1.63 16.56
N MET A 140 -11.41 -1.99 15.34
CA MET A 140 -10.71 -1.59 14.12
C MET A 140 -11.64 -0.79 13.21
N THR A 141 -11.09 0.20 12.51
CA THR A 141 -11.75 0.89 11.40
C THR A 141 -11.00 0.56 10.12
N THR A 142 -11.65 -0.21 9.26
CA THR A 142 -11.14 -0.55 7.93
C THR A 142 -11.87 0.27 6.89
N VAL A 143 -11.12 0.96 6.04
CA VAL A 143 -11.64 1.58 4.82
C VAL A 143 -10.98 0.90 3.65
N SER A 144 -11.79 0.23 2.82
CA SER A 144 -11.34 -0.53 1.65
C SER A 144 -12.38 -0.46 0.53
N GLY A 145 -11.98 -0.85 -0.68
CA GLY A 145 -12.88 -0.87 -1.85
C GLY A 145 -13.19 0.51 -2.44
N VAL A 146 -12.46 1.54 -2.01
CA VAL A 146 -12.51 2.89 -2.55
C VAL A 146 -11.11 3.31 -2.99
N GLN A 147 -11.05 4.16 -4.03
CA GLN A 147 -9.80 4.79 -4.41
C GLN A 147 -9.51 5.91 -3.43
N ILE A 148 -8.42 5.77 -2.67
CA ILE A 148 -7.98 6.73 -1.68
C ILE A 148 -6.73 7.39 -2.25
N MET A 149 -6.74 8.72 -2.34
CA MET A 149 -5.52 9.44 -2.69
C MET A 149 -4.59 9.45 -1.49
N ASP A 150 -3.29 9.38 -1.74
CA ASP A 150 -2.32 9.56 -0.67
C ASP A 150 -2.37 11.01 -0.16
N GLN A 151 -1.99 11.20 1.10
CA GLN A 151 -1.93 12.49 1.76
C GLN A 151 -0.52 12.69 2.31
N PRO A 152 0.48 12.99 1.45
CA PRO A 152 1.86 13.19 1.90
C PRO A 152 2.04 14.58 2.54
N ASN A 153 1.15 15.53 2.24
CA ASN A 153 1.18 16.88 2.78
C ASN A 153 0.74 16.87 4.27
N LYS A 154 1.66 17.24 5.18
CA LYS A 154 1.42 17.24 6.64
C LYS A 154 0.32 18.22 7.07
N GLU A 155 0.01 19.24 6.27
CA GLU A 155 -1.07 20.19 6.51
C GLU A 155 -2.46 19.62 6.15
N HIS A 156 -2.52 18.53 5.39
CA HIS A 156 -3.75 17.85 4.98
C HIS A 156 -3.68 16.34 5.26
N PRO A 157 -3.53 15.91 6.53
CA PRO A 157 -3.43 14.49 6.85
C PRO A 157 -4.79 13.79 6.70
N HIS A 158 -4.77 12.46 6.64
CA HIS A 158 -5.95 11.67 6.94
C HIS A 158 -6.37 11.93 8.39
N SER A 159 -7.68 12.07 8.64
CA SER A 159 -8.22 12.43 9.96
C SER A 159 -9.43 11.56 10.27
N LEU A 160 -9.39 10.87 11.41
CA LEU A 160 -10.47 10.01 11.88
C LEU A 160 -10.79 10.31 13.34
N TYR A 161 -12.04 10.17 13.72
CA TYR A 161 -12.49 10.41 15.08
C TYR A 161 -12.94 9.12 15.77
N ARG A 162 -12.59 8.98 17.04
CA ARG A 162 -13.00 7.86 17.89
C ARG A 162 -13.41 8.37 19.26
N LEU A 163 -14.53 7.87 19.78
CA LEU A 163 -14.97 8.11 21.15
C LEU A 163 -14.28 7.09 22.07
N TYR A 164 -13.58 7.58 23.09
CA TYR A 164 -13.13 6.76 24.20
C TYR A 164 -13.96 7.03 25.45
N ASP A 165 -14.21 5.99 26.23
CA ASP A 165 -14.88 6.05 27.53
C ASP A 165 -14.09 5.22 28.54
N TYR A 166 -13.86 5.79 29.73
CA TYR A 166 -13.05 5.17 30.78
C TYR A 166 -13.62 3.83 31.22
N TRP A 167 -14.93 3.75 31.44
CA TRP A 167 -15.57 2.54 31.94
C TRP A 167 -15.55 1.42 30.89
N ASN A 168 -15.74 1.79 29.63
CA ASN A 168 -15.58 0.86 28.52
C ASN A 168 -14.13 0.33 28.42
N LEU A 169 -13.14 1.23 28.42
CA LEU A 169 -11.74 0.83 28.39
C LEU A 169 -11.35 -0.06 29.57
N LYS A 170 -11.81 0.28 30.78
CA LYS A 170 -11.57 -0.52 31.98
C LYS A 170 -12.21 -1.91 31.87
N ALA A 171 -13.40 -2.01 31.30
CA ALA A 171 -14.08 -3.30 31.10
C ALA A 171 -13.37 -4.17 30.04
N LEU A 172 -12.76 -3.55 29.03
CA LEU A 172 -12.04 -4.23 27.96
C LEU A 172 -10.58 -4.56 28.32
N ALA A 173 -10.01 -3.92 29.34
CA ALA A 173 -8.63 -4.12 29.76
C ALA A 173 -8.34 -5.60 30.09
N GLY A 174 -7.30 -6.15 29.48
CA GLY A 174 -6.91 -7.57 29.62
C GLY A 174 -7.62 -8.52 28.66
N THR A 175 -8.53 -8.03 27.81
CA THR A 175 -9.14 -8.85 26.74
C THR A 175 -8.12 -9.10 25.63
N PRO A 176 -8.01 -10.33 25.08
CA PRO A 176 -7.15 -10.63 23.95
C PRO A 176 -7.41 -9.70 22.76
N GLY A 177 -6.34 -9.18 22.15
CA GLY A 177 -6.44 -8.23 21.02
C GLY A 177 -6.63 -6.77 21.42
N THR A 178 -6.67 -6.45 22.71
CA THR A 178 -6.65 -5.07 23.19
C THR A 178 -5.25 -4.67 23.66
N ASN A 179 -4.91 -3.39 23.51
CA ASN A 179 -3.69 -2.79 24.02
C ASN A 179 -4.05 -1.66 25.00
N ILE A 180 -4.81 -2.04 26.03
CA ILE A 180 -5.30 -1.15 27.07
C ILE A 180 -4.54 -1.43 28.36
N SER A 181 -3.98 -0.38 28.98
CA SER A 181 -3.37 -0.45 30.30
C SER A 181 -4.07 0.52 31.25
N CYS A 182 -4.71 -0.01 32.29
CA CYS A 182 -5.42 0.78 33.30
C CYS A 182 -4.74 0.68 34.67
N ASP A 183 -4.51 1.83 35.30
CA ASP A 183 -3.98 1.94 36.66
C ASP A 183 -5.14 2.23 37.64
N PRO A 184 -5.43 1.31 38.59
CA PRO A 184 -6.51 1.50 39.56
C PRO A 184 -6.23 2.61 40.59
N THR A 185 -4.97 3.02 40.74
CA THR A 185 -4.51 4.02 41.71
C THR A 185 -4.72 5.43 41.19
N THR A 186 -4.34 5.67 39.93
CA THR A 186 -4.52 6.98 39.27
C THR A 186 -5.89 7.10 38.60
N LEU A 187 -6.62 5.98 38.47
CA LEU A 187 -7.90 5.90 37.75
C LEU A 187 -7.76 6.35 36.28
N GLU A 188 -6.65 5.95 35.66
CA GLU A 188 -6.33 6.25 34.26
C GLU A 188 -6.28 4.97 33.44
N CYS A 189 -6.81 5.00 32.22
CA CYS A 189 -6.63 3.98 31.20
C CYS A 189 -5.88 4.58 30.01
N THR A 190 -4.90 3.84 29.51
CA THR A 190 -4.07 4.25 28.37
C THR A 190 -4.24 3.30 27.20
N VAL A 191 -4.35 3.87 26.00
CA VAL A 191 -4.40 3.12 24.73
C VAL A 191 -3.54 3.80 23.69
N LYS A 192 -3.08 3.04 22.72
CA LYS A 192 -2.16 3.52 21.69
C LYS A 192 -2.66 3.12 20.29
N PRO A 193 -3.37 4.02 19.59
CA PRO A 193 -3.86 3.73 18.25
C PRO A 193 -2.72 3.52 17.25
N SER A 194 -2.98 2.76 16.20
CA SER A 194 -2.02 2.49 15.13
C SER A 194 -2.71 2.34 13.79
N VAL A 195 -1.96 2.49 12.70
CA VAL A 195 -2.51 2.44 11.35
C VAL A 195 -1.62 1.61 10.42
N ARG A 196 -2.27 0.89 9.50
CA ARG A 196 -1.63 0.30 8.33
C ARG A 196 -2.33 0.74 7.05
N ILE A 197 -1.60 0.79 5.95
CA ILE A 197 -2.08 1.18 4.63
C ILE A 197 -1.68 0.13 3.59
N LYS A 198 -2.41 0.09 2.47
CA LYS A 198 -2.16 -0.80 1.34
C LYS A 198 -2.38 -0.07 0.01
N ASP A 199 -1.45 -0.25 -0.92
CA ASP A 199 -1.51 0.33 -2.26
C ASP A 199 -2.24 -0.57 -3.29
N ASN A 200 -2.42 -0.09 -4.52
CA ASN A 200 -3.11 -0.87 -5.56
C ASN A 200 -2.31 -2.05 -6.11
N TRP A 201 -1.00 -2.09 -5.82
CA TRP A 201 -0.14 -3.23 -6.11
C TRP A 201 -0.18 -4.23 -4.95
N GLY A 202 -0.86 -3.94 -3.85
CA GLY A 202 -1.04 -4.84 -2.72
C GLY A 202 0.12 -4.85 -1.74
N TRP A 203 1.04 -3.89 -1.82
CA TRP A 203 2.09 -3.67 -0.82
C TRP A 203 1.55 -2.89 0.36
N CYS A 204 2.08 -3.22 1.54
CA CYS A 204 1.69 -2.62 2.80
C CYS A 204 2.85 -1.79 3.37
N ASN A 205 2.55 -0.84 4.25
CA ASN A 205 3.62 -0.12 4.94
C ASN A 205 4.46 -1.06 5.80
N GLY A 206 5.77 -0.80 5.87
CA GLY A 206 6.72 -1.62 6.62
C GLY A 206 7.14 -2.91 5.93
N ASP A 207 6.61 -3.23 4.74
CA ASP A 207 7.05 -4.38 3.97
C ASP A 207 8.50 -4.21 3.49
N THR A 208 9.36 -5.16 3.85
CA THR A 208 10.80 -5.18 3.48
C THR A 208 11.25 -6.48 2.83
N THR A 209 10.41 -7.53 2.88
CA THR A 209 10.82 -8.91 2.55
C THR A 209 10.01 -9.58 1.43
N GLY A 210 9.19 -8.83 0.69
CA GLY A 210 8.51 -9.37 -0.50
C GLY A 210 7.18 -10.08 -0.28
N ASN A 211 6.63 -10.06 0.94
CA ASN A 211 5.36 -10.71 1.26
C ASN A 211 4.14 -9.85 0.90
N ARG A 212 4.00 -9.56 -0.40
CA ARG A 212 2.88 -8.82 -0.97
C ARG A 212 1.54 -9.34 -0.43
N GLY A 213 0.71 -8.43 0.09
CA GLY A 213 -0.64 -8.72 0.57
C GLY A 213 -0.73 -9.21 2.02
N VAL A 214 0.39 -9.51 2.70
CA VAL A 214 0.41 -9.89 4.12
C VAL A 214 0.61 -8.64 4.99
N CYS A 215 -0.42 -7.80 5.06
CA CYS A 215 -0.37 -6.56 5.83
C CYS A 215 -0.45 -6.83 7.34
N SER A 216 0.71 -6.92 8.00
CA SER A 216 0.81 -7.17 9.46
C SER A 216 1.43 -6.01 10.25
N GLN A 217 2.15 -5.11 9.58
CA GLN A 217 2.88 -4.02 10.22
C GLN A 217 1.98 -2.80 10.37
N PHE A 218 1.86 -2.32 11.61
CA PHE A 218 1.14 -1.08 11.94
C PHE A 218 2.12 -0.02 12.40
N GLU A 219 1.97 1.20 11.86
CA GLU A 219 2.63 2.36 12.43
C GLU A 219 1.82 2.88 13.61
N THR A 220 2.46 2.88 14.77
CA THR A 220 1.82 3.26 16.03
C THR A 220 1.92 4.77 16.22
N SER A 221 0.89 5.38 16.79
CA SER A 221 0.94 6.78 17.18
C SER A 221 2.16 7.09 18.05
N THR A 222 2.69 8.29 17.96
CA THR A 222 3.77 8.69 18.88
C THR A 222 3.21 8.93 20.29
N GLN A 223 1.99 9.50 20.38
CA GLN A 223 1.28 9.80 21.62
C GLN A 223 0.34 8.68 22.03
N LYS A 224 0.04 8.60 23.32
CA LYS A 224 -1.01 7.73 23.87
C LYS A 224 -2.30 8.54 24.05
N VAL A 225 -3.43 7.84 24.12
CA VAL A 225 -4.66 8.39 24.68
C VAL A 225 -4.73 7.99 26.14
N VAL A 226 -4.90 8.96 27.03
CA VAL A 226 -5.05 8.77 28.48
C VAL A 226 -6.47 9.19 28.84
N VAL A 227 -7.26 8.26 29.36
CA VAL A 227 -8.65 8.48 29.75
C VAL A 227 -8.77 8.37 31.26
N THR A 228 -9.28 9.41 31.93
CA THR A 228 -9.38 9.46 33.40
C THR A 228 -10.83 9.27 33.86
N ALA A 229 -11.02 8.60 35.01
CA ALA A 229 -12.35 8.46 35.62
C ALA A 229 -12.81 9.72 36.38
N ASN A 230 -11.83 10.45 36.91
CA ASN A 230 -11.98 11.58 37.81
C ASN A 230 -11.79 12.90 37.13
#